data_AF-A0A2Z3H7Y8-F1
#
_entry.id   AF-A0A2Z3H7Y8-F1
#
_cell.length_a   1.000
_cell.length_b   1.000
_cell.length_c   1.000
_cell.angle_alpha   90.00
_cell.angle_beta   90.00
_cell.angle_gamma   90.00
#
_symmetry.space_group_name_H-M   'P 1'
#
loop_
_entity.id
_entity.type
_entity.pdbx_description
1 polymer ?
#
loop_
_entity_poly.entity_id
_entity_poly.type
_entity_poly.pdbx_seq_one_letter_code
_entity_poly.pdbx_strand_id
1 'polypeptide(L)'
;MEQLVHLAAYPAPHPTHLHHADRLGQGRSIGSGCVEGAIKHVVNRRLKRTGARWKAAHVGPLVELGGLVETPEWKDLWTAA
;
A
#
# COMPACT_ATOMS: atom_id res chain seq x y z
N MET A 1 -10.85 11.73 -28.80
CA MET A 1 -11.07 13.01 -28.08
C MET A 1 -11.96 12.80 -26.86
N GLU A 2 -13.10 12.13 -26.99
CA GLU A 2 -14.02 11.77 -25.90
C GLU A 2 -13.36 11.07 -24.70
N GLN A 3 -12.49 10.08 -24.95
CA GLN A 3 -11.78 9.36 -23.88
C GLN A 3 -10.87 10.25 -23.01
N LEU A 4 -10.24 11.27 -23.62
CA LEU A 4 -9.37 12.19 -22.88
C LEU A 4 -10.19 13.16 -22.03
N VAL A 5 -11.35 13.59 -22.52
CA VAL A 5 -12.31 14.42 -21.76
C VAL A 5 -12.84 13.63 -20.56
N HIS A 6 -13.16 12.36 -20.75
CA HIS A 6 -13.60 11.48 -19.68
C HIS A 6 -12.52 11.30 -18.59
N LEU A 7 -11.27 11.05 -18.99
CA LEU A 7 -10.15 10.93 -18.04
C LEU A 7 -9.86 12.24 -17.29
N ALA A 8 -9.95 13.39 -17.97
CA ALA A 8 -9.76 14.69 -17.35
C ALA A 8 -10.88 15.06 -16.35
N ALA A 9 -12.09 14.54 -16.56
CA ALA A 9 -13.21 14.74 -15.64
C ALA A 9 -13.03 14.00 -14.31
N TYR A 10 -12.30 12.88 -14.28
CA TYR A 10 -12.11 12.07 -13.08
C TYR A 10 -11.42 12.82 -11.91
N PRO A 11 -10.28 13.50 -12.10
CA PRO A 11 -9.64 14.26 -11.01
C PRO A 11 -10.27 15.64 -10.76
N ALA A 12 -11.14 16.15 -11.65
CA ALA A 12 -11.67 17.51 -11.58
C ALA A 12 -12.35 17.87 -10.24
N PRO A 13 -13.09 16.97 -9.56
CA PRO A 13 -13.66 17.25 -8.24
C PRO A 13 -12.61 17.36 -7.11
N HIS A 14 -11.39 16.88 -7.33
CA HIS A 14 -10.35 16.73 -6.30
C HIS A 14 -8.97 17.27 -6.76
N PRO A 15 -8.87 18.58 -7.08
CA PRO A 15 -7.65 19.16 -7.64
C PRO A 15 -6.43 19.05 -6.71
N THR A 16 -6.65 18.98 -5.39
CA THR A 16 -5.60 18.88 -4.37
C THR A 16 -5.11 17.45 -4.11
N HIS A 17 -5.70 16.43 -4.75
CA HIS A 17 -5.29 15.04 -4.54
C HIS A 17 -4.04 14.66 -5.35
N LEU A 18 -3.74 15.40 -6.42
CA LEU A 18 -2.67 15.08 -7.38
C LEU A 18 -1.25 15.56 -6.98
N HIS A 19 -1.09 16.22 -5.82
CA HIS A 19 0.21 16.71 -5.32
C HIS A 19 1.15 15.57 -4.84
N HIS A 20 1.31 14.51 -5.61
CA HIS A 20 2.11 13.34 -5.23
C HIS A 20 3.58 13.69 -5.04
N ALA A 21 4.15 14.52 -5.91
CA ALA A 21 5.55 14.95 -5.83
C ALA A 21 5.81 15.74 -4.53
N ASP A 22 4.97 16.73 -4.22
CA ASP A 22 5.10 17.52 -2.99
C ASP A 22 4.93 16.65 -1.74
N ARG A 23 3.95 15.74 -1.75
CA ARG A 23 3.75 14.81 -0.63
C ARG A 23 4.95 13.90 -0.42
N LEU A 24 5.51 13.36 -1.51
CA LEU A 24 6.69 12.51 -1.44
C LEU A 24 7.91 13.29 -0.94
N GLY A 25 8.11 14.52 -1.41
CA GLY A 25 9.17 15.42 -0.93
C GLY A 25 9.04 15.80 0.55
N GLN A 26 7.81 15.80 1.08
CA GLN A 26 7.50 15.99 2.50
C GLN A 26 7.60 14.69 3.33
N GLY A 27 8.01 13.57 2.74
CA GLY A 27 8.05 12.27 3.41
C GLY A 27 6.67 11.68 3.74
N ARG A 28 5.60 12.21 3.12
CA ARG A 28 4.24 11.71 3.33
C ARG A 28 3.99 10.50 2.45
N SER A 29 3.23 9.55 2.97
CA SER A 29 2.82 8.38 2.19
C SER A 29 1.98 8.80 0.97
N ILE A 30 2.20 8.11 -0.14
CA ILE A 30 1.42 8.23 -1.36
C ILE A 30 0.92 6.85 -1.78
N GLY A 31 -0.28 6.79 -2.36
CA GLY A 31 -0.73 5.60 -3.07
C GLY A 31 0.01 5.50 -4.40
N SER A 32 1.14 4.80 -4.43
CA SER A 32 1.88 4.52 -5.67
C SER A 32 1.49 3.14 -6.22
N GLY A 33 1.80 2.90 -7.51
CA GLY A 33 1.64 1.58 -8.10
C GLY A 33 2.43 0.49 -7.37
N CYS A 34 3.57 0.83 -6.74
CA CYS A 34 4.32 -0.10 -5.89
C CYS A 34 3.53 -0.49 -4.63
N VAL A 35 2.86 0.48 -3.97
CA VAL A 35 2.01 0.21 -2.80
C VAL A 35 0.82 -0.66 -3.20
N GLU A 36 0.14 -0.34 -4.31
CA GLU A 36 -0.97 -1.15 -4.82
C GLU A 36 -0.50 -2.57 -5.20
N GLY A 37 0.65 -2.68 -5.86
CA GLY A 37 1.29 -3.93 -6.21
C GLY A 37 1.59 -4.79 -4.97
N ALA A 38 2.17 -4.21 -3.92
CA ALA A 38 2.43 -4.91 -2.66
C ALA A 38 1.13 -5.39 -2.01
N ILE A 39 0.09 -4.55 -1.97
CA ILE A 39 -1.23 -4.96 -1.46
C ILE A 39 -1.78 -6.14 -2.27
N LYS A 40 -1.68 -6.10 -3.59
CA LYS A 40 -2.20 -7.15 -4.47
C LYS A 40 -1.41 -8.46 -4.38
N HIS A 41 -0.09 -8.38 -4.40
CA HIS A 41 0.77 -9.56 -4.58
C HIS A 41 1.29 -10.15 -3.26
N VAL A 42 1.37 -9.35 -2.20
CA VAL A 42 1.85 -9.78 -0.88
C VAL A 42 0.69 -9.91 0.08
N VAL A 43 -0.01 -8.81 0.38
CA VAL A 43 -1.06 -8.78 1.41
C VAL A 43 -2.25 -9.64 1.02
N ASN A 44 -2.86 -9.38 -0.14
CA ASN A 44 -4.04 -10.10 -0.61
C ASN A 44 -3.77 -11.58 -0.82
N ARG A 45 -2.58 -11.94 -1.33
CA ARG A 45 -2.18 -13.34 -1.53
C ARG A 45 -2.24 -14.13 -0.23
N ARG A 46 -1.88 -13.52 0.90
CA ARG A 46 -1.95 -14.15 2.22
C ARG A 46 -3.35 -14.08 2.82
N LEU A 47 -3.96 -12.89 2.84
CA LEU A 47 -5.21 -12.65 3.55
C LEU A 47 -6.43 -13.26 2.86
N LYS A 48 -6.45 -13.30 1.52
CA LYS A 48 -7.58 -13.81 0.72
C LYS A 48 -7.43 -15.28 0.31
N ARG A 49 -6.53 -16.03 0.94
CA ARG A 49 -6.37 -17.47 0.67
C ARG A 49 -7.63 -18.23 1.08
N THR A 50 -8.08 -19.19 0.26
CA THR A 50 -9.24 -20.03 0.57
C THR A 50 -9.10 -20.69 1.94
N GLY A 51 -10.15 -20.61 2.76
CA GLY A 51 -10.18 -21.15 4.11
C GLY A 51 -9.46 -20.30 5.17
N ALA A 52 -8.88 -19.16 4.80
CA ALA A 52 -8.28 -18.26 5.77
C ALA A 52 -9.36 -17.65 6.70
N ARG A 53 -9.12 -17.73 8.01
CA ARG A 53 -9.96 -17.11 9.04
C ARG A 53 -9.08 -16.23 9.90
N TRP A 54 -9.40 -14.95 9.94
CA TRP A 54 -8.65 -13.95 10.68
C TRP A 54 -9.53 -13.29 11.73
N LYS A 55 -8.97 -13.03 12.90
CA LYS A 55 -9.55 -12.06 13.83
C LYS A 55 -9.13 -10.68 13.37
N ALA A 56 -10.07 -9.74 13.24
CA ALA A 56 -9.79 -8.38 12.76
C ALA A 56 -8.64 -7.72 13.53
N ALA A 57 -8.61 -7.91 14.86
CA ALA A 57 -7.56 -7.40 15.74
C ALA A 57 -6.13 -7.90 15.41
N HIS A 58 -5.99 -9.01 14.69
CA HIS A 58 -4.67 -9.59 14.37
C HIS A 58 -4.24 -9.32 12.92
N VAL A 59 -5.11 -8.78 12.06
CA VAL A 59 -4.78 -8.56 10.64
C VAL A 59 -3.79 -7.40 10.49
N GLY A 60 -3.97 -6.30 11.23
CA GLY A 60 -3.06 -5.15 11.21
C GLY A 60 -1.61 -5.54 11.51
N PRO A 61 -1.31 -6.13 12.68
CA PRO A 61 0.04 -6.58 13.03
C PRO A 61 0.63 -7.58 12.03
N LEU A 62 -0.20 -8.43 11.43
CA LEU A 62 0.26 -9.38 10.41
C LEU A 62 0.69 -8.68 9.11
N VAL A 63 -0.02 -7.61 8.71
CA VAL A 63 0.33 -6.80 7.53
C VAL A 63 1.60 -6.00 7.81
N GLU A 64 1.72 -5.42 9.00
CA GLU A 64 2.93 -4.71 9.45
C GLU A 64 4.15 -5.61 9.43
N LEU A 65 4.04 -6.83 9.98
CA LEU A 65 5.10 -7.84 9.91
C LEU A 65 5.47 -8.15 8.45
N GLY A 66 4.48 -8.29 7.57
CA GLY A 66 4.73 -8.52 6.14
C GLY A 66 5.47 -7.37 5.45
N GLY A 67 5.24 -6.12 5.88
CA GLY A 67 6.01 -4.97 5.42
C GLY A 67 7.43 -4.95 5.98
N LEU A 68 7.58 -5.27 7.27
CA LEU A 68 8.86 -5.28 7.97
C LEU A 68 9.83 -6.31 7.40
N VAL A 69 9.37 -7.51 7.02
CA VAL A 69 10.22 -8.58 6.47
C VAL A 69 11.06 -8.15 5.26
N GLU A 70 10.56 -7.20 4.46
CA GLU A 70 11.24 -6.69 3.27
C GLU A 70 12.20 -5.52 3.57
N THR A 71 12.36 -5.17 4.85
CA THR A 71 13.22 -4.06 5.30
C THR A 71 14.53 -4.58 5.93
N PRO A 72 15.64 -3.81 5.86
CA PRO A 72 16.89 -4.18 6.53
C PRO A 72 16.71 -4.46 8.04
N GLU A 73 15.81 -3.72 8.69
CA GLU A 73 15.51 -3.80 10.12
C GLU A 73 15.02 -5.19 10.55
N TRP A 74 14.42 -5.96 9.64
CA TRP A 74 14.04 -7.35 9.91
C TRP A 74 15.24 -8.20 10.30
N LYS A 75 16.38 -8.01 9.64
CA LYS A 75 17.58 -8.80 9.89
C LYS A 75 18.15 -8.53 11.28
N ASP A 76 18.11 -7.27 11.70
CA ASP A 76 18.56 -6.86 13.03
C ASP A 76 17.66 -7.46 14.11
N LEU A 77 16.34 -7.37 13.93
CA LEU A 77 15.35 -7.97 14.84
C LEU A 77 15.48 -9.48 14.91
N TRP A 78 15.65 -10.15 13.77
CA TRP A 78 15.78 -11.60 13.69
C TRP A 78 17.05 -12.12 14.36
N THR A 79 18.14 -11.35 14.27
CA THR A 79 19.43 -11.72 14.88
C THR A 79 19.43 -11.49 16.39
N ALA A 80 18.61 -10.56 16.89
CA ALA A 80 18.49 -10.23 18.31
C ALA A 80 17.55 -11.18 19.09
N ALA A 81 16.76 -12.00 18.40
CA ALA A 81 15.79 -12.94 18.98
C ALA A 81 16.42 -14.31 19.31
#